data_AF-A0A5J4U738-F1
#
_entry.id   AF-A0A5J4U738-F1
#
_cell.length_a   1.000
_cell.length_b   1.000
_cell.length_c   1.000
_cell.angle_alpha   90.00
_cell.angle_beta   90.00
_cell.angle_gamma   90.00
#
_symmetry.space_group_name_H-M   'P 1'
#
loop_
_entity.id
_entity.type
_entity.pdbx_description
1 polymer ?
#
loop_
_entity_poly.entity_id
_entity_poly.type
_entity_poly.pdbx_seq_one_letter_code
_entity_poly.pdbx_strand_id
1 'polypeptide(L)'
;MSTGGMQIAVKNESTMHYRELMKRVIKGTLEGRLIETIDAIPTDVYKDGDKPEYFDTIEHERAVARKQLQSILGQIINSSRPMTKPLSECAKEALSRPAKPYTPQATVINEACHRCAVLKCYVTDACEGCFARPCQTNCPKKAISRVN
;
A
#
# COMPACT_ATOMS: atom_id res chain seq x y z
N MET A 1 -3.17 -14.52 33.94
CA MET A 1 -4.02 -14.85 32.77
C MET A 1 -4.25 -13.54 32.02
N SER A 2 -3.39 -13.19 31.06
CA SER A 2 -3.60 -12.00 30.24
C SER A 2 -4.64 -12.34 29.18
N THR A 3 -5.78 -11.67 29.24
CA THR A 3 -6.78 -11.67 28.19
C THR A 3 -6.14 -11.08 26.93
N GLY A 4 -5.68 -11.97 26.05
CA GLY A 4 -5.27 -11.62 24.70
C GLY A 4 -6.47 -11.09 23.96
N GLY A 5 -6.62 -9.76 23.94
CA GLY A 5 -7.57 -9.09 23.09
C GLY A 5 -7.28 -9.48 21.65
N MET A 6 -8.15 -10.30 21.07
CA MET A 6 -8.14 -10.62 19.65
C MET A 6 -8.36 -9.30 18.92
N GLN A 7 -7.29 -8.72 18.38
CA GLN A 7 -7.36 -7.49 17.60
C GLN A 7 -8.31 -7.76 16.42
N ILE A 8 -9.46 -7.11 16.43
CA ILE A 8 -10.40 -7.11 15.31
C ILE A 8 -9.60 -6.58 14.12
N ALA A 9 -9.36 -7.44 13.12
CA ALA A 9 -8.67 -7.03 11.92
C ALA A 9 -9.45 -5.87 11.30
N VAL A 10 -8.91 -4.66 11.40
CA VAL A 10 -9.50 -3.46 10.81
C VAL A 10 -9.65 -3.73 9.32
N LYS A 11 -10.90 -3.85 8.84
CA LYS A 11 -11.20 -4.01 7.42
C LYS A 11 -10.84 -2.69 6.75
N ASN A 12 -9.77 -2.68 5.96
CA ASN A 12 -9.44 -1.59 5.07
C ASN A 12 -9.15 -2.15 3.67
N GLU A 13 -9.33 -1.34 2.64
CA GLU A 13 -9.18 -1.78 1.25
C GLU A 13 -7.78 -2.33 0.97
N SER A 14 -6.72 -1.76 1.59
CA SER A 14 -5.36 -2.25 1.39
C SER A 14 -5.15 -3.68 1.90
N THR A 15 -5.71 -4.02 3.06
CA THR A 15 -5.61 -5.37 3.63
C THR A 15 -6.48 -6.37 2.88
N MET A 16 -7.64 -5.95 2.39
CA MET A 16 -8.49 -6.78 1.55
C MET A 16 -7.80 -7.11 0.22
N HIS A 17 -7.23 -6.09 -0.43
CA HIS A 17 -6.46 -6.25 -1.67
C HIS A 17 -5.25 -7.19 -1.47
N TYR A 18 -4.44 -6.94 -0.42
CA TYR A 18 -3.26 -7.76 -0.14
C TYR A 18 -3.63 -9.23 0.18
N ARG A 19 -4.73 -9.46 0.92
CA ARG A 19 -5.24 -10.81 1.17
C ARG A 19 -5.67 -11.50 -0.10
N GLU A 20 -6.27 -10.79 -1.03
CA GLU A 20 -6.73 -11.35 -2.29
C GLU A 20 -5.57 -11.80 -3.18
N LEU A 21 -4.48 -11.02 -3.26
CA LEU A 21 -3.24 -11.46 -3.89
C LEU A 21 -2.64 -12.69 -3.19
N MET A 22 -2.62 -12.67 -1.85
CA MET A 22 -2.08 -13.78 -1.06
C MET A 22 -2.85 -15.09 -1.26
N LYS A 23 -4.19 -15.05 -1.37
CA LYS A 23 -4.99 -16.24 -1.68
C LYS A 23 -4.60 -16.87 -3.02
N ARG A 24 -4.40 -16.06 -4.05
CA ARG A 24 -3.98 -16.55 -5.38
C ARG A 24 -2.61 -17.22 -5.32
N VAL A 25 -1.66 -16.62 -4.59
CA VAL A 25 -0.34 -17.22 -4.36
C VAL A 25 -0.46 -18.54 -3.61
N ILE A 26 -1.23 -18.58 -2.51
CA ILE A 26 -1.45 -19.82 -1.73
C ILE A 26 -2.05 -20.91 -2.61
N LYS A 27 -3.07 -20.58 -3.42
CA LYS A 27 -3.69 -21.53 -4.36
C LYS A 27 -2.67 -22.10 -5.34
N GLY A 28 -1.86 -21.24 -5.98
CA GLY A 28 -0.81 -21.66 -6.91
C GLY A 28 0.26 -22.54 -6.24
N THR A 29 0.60 -22.25 -4.98
CA THR A 29 1.54 -23.06 -4.18
C THR A 29 0.96 -24.44 -3.86
N LEU A 30 -0.30 -24.51 -3.40
CA LEU A 30 -0.97 -25.76 -3.08
C LEU A 30 -1.15 -26.67 -4.31
N GLU A 31 -1.36 -26.08 -5.48
CA GLU A 31 -1.46 -26.79 -6.75
C GLU A 31 -0.10 -27.14 -7.39
N GLY A 32 1.02 -26.70 -6.80
CA GLY A 32 2.37 -26.91 -7.33
C GLY A 32 2.69 -26.14 -8.63
N ARG A 33 1.83 -25.21 -9.05
CA ARG A 33 1.94 -24.43 -10.30
C ARG A 33 2.24 -22.96 -10.07
N LEU A 34 2.83 -22.62 -8.93
CA LEU A 34 3.11 -21.23 -8.56
C LEU A 34 3.96 -20.50 -9.61
N ILE A 35 5.03 -21.13 -10.09
CA ILE A 35 5.99 -20.51 -11.03
C ILE A 35 5.31 -20.12 -12.35
N GLU A 36 4.36 -20.92 -12.82
CA GLU A 36 3.65 -20.70 -14.08
C GLU A 36 2.55 -19.65 -13.95
N THR A 37 1.88 -19.62 -12.79
CA THR A 37 0.69 -18.79 -12.58
C THR A 37 1.03 -17.37 -12.07
N ILE A 38 2.16 -17.20 -11.38
CA ILE A 38 2.44 -15.97 -10.64
C ILE A 38 2.59 -14.72 -11.52
N ASP A 39 3.18 -14.86 -12.71
CA ASP A 39 3.37 -13.73 -13.64
C ASP A 39 2.03 -13.25 -14.24
N ALA A 40 1.02 -14.12 -14.31
CA ALA A 40 -0.32 -13.80 -14.82
C ALA A 40 -1.21 -13.10 -13.79
N ILE A 41 -0.96 -13.28 -12.48
CA ILE A 41 -1.81 -12.76 -11.40
C ILE A 41 -2.13 -11.27 -11.55
N PRO A 42 -1.17 -10.35 -11.79
CA PRO A 42 -1.49 -8.93 -11.92
C PRO A 42 -2.46 -8.62 -13.07
N THR A 43 -2.32 -9.33 -14.20
CA THR A 43 -3.16 -9.16 -15.39
C THR A 43 -4.55 -9.78 -15.20
N ASP A 44 -4.64 -10.87 -14.43
CA ASP A 44 -5.91 -11.51 -14.07
C ASP A 44 -6.72 -10.68 -13.06
N VAL A 45 -6.02 -9.99 -12.14
CA VAL A 45 -6.63 -9.10 -11.14
C VAL A 45 -7.12 -7.82 -11.80
N TYR A 46 -6.28 -7.22 -12.65
CA TYR A 46 -6.53 -5.94 -13.30
C TYR A 46 -6.54 -6.15 -14.82
N LYS A 47 -7.73 -6.29 -15.42
CA LYS A 47 -7.85 -6.64 -16.84
C LYS A 47 -7.69 -5.42 -17.73
N ASP A 48 -7.36 -5.66 -19.00
CA ASP A 48 -7.28 -4.59 -19.99
C ASP A 48 -8.68 -4.01 -20.24
N GLY A 49 -8.78 -2.67 -20.14
CA GLY A 49 -10.03 -1.93 -20.33
C GLY A 49 -10.84 -1.70 -19.05
N ASP A 50 -10.43 -2.26 -17.90
CA ASP A 50 -11.04 -1.92 -16.62
C ASP A 50 -10.74 -0.46 -16.24
N LYS A 51 -11.60 0.16 -15.44
CA LYS A 51 -11.28 1.47 -14.86
C LYS A 51 -10.39 1.25 -13.64
N PRO A 52 -9.30 2.03 -13.49
CA PRO A 52 -8.47 1.92 -12.29
C PRO A 52 -9.30 2.29 -11.06
N GLU A 53 -9.17 1.47 -10.01
CA GLU A 53 -9.96 1.55 -8.78
C GLU A 53 -9.19 2.26 -7.65
N TYR A 54 -7.89 2.00 -7.54
CA TYR A 54 -7.04 2.47 -6.44
C TYR A 54 -6.04 3.55 -6.85
N PHE A 55 -5.59 3.54 -8.11
CA PHE A 55 -4.56 4.47 -8.63
C PHE A 55 -5.04 5.22 -9.88
N ASP A 56 -4.13 5.96 -10.49
CA ASP A 56 -4.38 6.76 -11.69
C ASP A 56 -4.54 5.91 -12.96
N THR A 57 -3.83 4.78 -13.04
CA THR A 57 -3.81 3.89 -14.21
C THR A 57 -3.79 2.41 -13.82
N ILE A 58 -4.32 1.55 -14.70
CA ILE A 58 -4.27 0.08 -14.55
C ILE A 58 -2.81 -0.41 -14.47
N GLU A 59 -1.91 0.23 -15.23
CA GLU A 59 -0.49 -0.12 -15.19
C GLU A 59 0.16 0.21 -13.85
N HIS A 60 -0.26 1.31 -13.21
CA HIS A 60 0.17 1.62 -11.84
C HIS A 60 -0.34 0.57 -10.86
N GLU A 61 -1.60 0.15 -10.97
CA GLU A 61 -2.18 -0.95 -10.18
C GLU A 61 -1.40 -2.26 -10.34
N ARG A 62 -1.12 -2.66 -11.59
CA ARG A 62 -0.31 -3.83 -11.92
C ARG A 62 1.10 -3.71 -11.34
N ALA A 63 1.73 -2.54 -11.42
CA ALA A 63 3.07 -2.30 -10.87
C ALA A 63 3.09 -2.43 -9.33
N VAL A 64 2.08 -1.89 -8.65
CA VAL A 64 1.93 -2.03 -7.19
C VAL A 64 1.68 -3.49 -6.80
N ALA A 65 0.79 -4.19 -7.51
CA ALA A 65 0.51 -5.60 -7.24
C ALA A 65 1.72 -6.50 -7.49
N ARG A 66 2.53 -6.26 -8.52
CA ARG A 66 3.81 -6.97 -8.73
C ARG A 66 4.74 -6.83 -7.53
N LYS A 67 4.89 -5.61 -7.00
CA LYS A 67 5.68 -5.37 -5.78
C LYS A 67 5.07 -6.09 -4.57
N GLN A 68 3.76 -6.03 -4.37
CA GLN A 68 3.10 -6.76 -3.28
C GLN A 68 3.31 -8.28 -3.39
N LEU A 69 3.25 -8.85 -4.59
CA LEU A 69 3.54 -10.27 -4.83
C LEU A 69 4.99 -10.62 -4.48
N GLN A 70 5.98 -9.78 -4.81
CA GLN A 70 7.37 -9.95 -4.34
C GLN A 70 7.46 -9.96 -2.81
N SER A 71 6.72 -9.07 -2.14
CA SER A 71 6.66 -9.04 -0.67
C SER A 71 6.09 -10.35 -0.12
N ILE A 72 5.01 -10.87 -0.72
CA ILE A 72 4.37 -12.13 -0.31
C ILE A 72 5.34 -13.31 -0.48
N LEU A 73 6.18 -13.30 -1.52
CA LEU A 73 7.23 -14.30 -1.74
C LEU A 73 8.44 -14.14 -0.79
N GLY A 74 8.44 -13.14 0.09
CA GLY A 74 9.49 -12.92 1.07
C GLY A 74 10.76 -12.30 0.49
N GLN A 75 10.64 -11.53 -0.60
CA GLN A 75 11.72 -10.68 -1.10
C GLN A 75 11.69 -9.29 -0.45
N ILE A 76 12.89 -8.69 -0.32
CA ILE A 76 13.05 -7.33 0.17
C ILE A 76 12.89 -6.38 -1.01
N ILE A 77 11.86 -5.54 -0.97
CA ILE A 77 11.59 -4.56 -2.02
C ILE A 77 12.42 -3.31 -1.76
N ASN A 78 13.21 -2.90 -2.74
CA ASN A 78 13.87 -1.60 -2.69
C ASN A 78 12.98 -0.58 -3.37
N SER A 79 12.41 0.36 -2.61
CA SER A 79 11.49 1.37 -3.14
C SER A 79 12.12 2.26 -4.22
N SER A 80 13.44 2.46 -4.20
CA SER A 80 14.16 3.28 -5.18
C SER A 80 14.57 2.54 -6.46
N ARG A 81 14.35 1.23 -6.57
CA ARG A 81 14.78 0.44 -7.75
C ARG A 81 13.58 -0.19 -8.45
N PRO A 82 13.48 -0.07 -9.79
CA PRO A 82 12.46 -0.77 -10.55
C PRO A 82 12.67 -2.28 -10.44
N MET A 83 11.58 -3.03 -10.47
CA MET A 83 11.60 -4.48 -10.50
C MET A 83 12.25 -4.95 -11.80
N THR A 84 13.42 -5.58 -11.70
CA THR A 84 14.17 -6.07 -12.87
C THR A 84 13.95 -7.57 -13.12
N LYS A 85 13.59 -8.33 -12.07
CA LYS A 85 13.38 -9.77 -12.14
C LYS A 85 11.90 -10.10 -12.37
N PRO A 86 11.54 -11.11 -13.17
CA PRO A 86 10.17 -11.61 -13.30
C PRO A 86 9.69 -12.29 -12.00
N LEU A 87 8.38 -12.37 -11.77
CA LEU A 87 7.84 -12.97 -10.53
C LEU A 87 8.10 -14.48 -10.47
N SER A 88 8.16 -15.15 -11.62
CA SER A 88 8.52 -16.58 -11.70
C SER A 88 9.92 -16.87 -11.16
N GLU A 89 10.90 -16.01 -11.42
CA GLU A 89 12.24 -16.12 -10.81
C GLU A 89 12.19 -15.88 -9.30
N CYS A 90 11.43 -14.86 -8.87
CA CYS A 90 11.22 -14.59 -7.45
C CYS A 90 10.57 -15.79 -6.72
N ALA A 91 9.63 -16.48 -7.38
CA ALA A 91 8.99 -17.68 -6.85
C ALA A 91 9.96 -18.86 -6.75
N LYS A 92 10.82 -19.07 -7.77
CA LYS A 92 11.89 -20.09 -7.71
C LYS A 92 12.84 -19.83 -6.55
N GLU A 93 13.29 -18.59 -6.38
CA GLU A 93 14.15 -18.20 -5.26
C GLU A 93 13.47 -18.48 -3.92
N ALA A 94 12.19 -18.13 -3.77
CA ALA A 94 11.41 -18.37 -2.56
C ALA A 94 11.29 -19.87 -2.22
N LEU A 95 11.01 -20.71 -3.22
CA LEU A 95 10.90 -22.17 -3.04
C LEU A 95 12.26 -22.84 -2.77
N SER A 96 13.35 -22.32 -3.32
CA SER A 96 14.71 -22.83 -3.11
C SER A 96 15.34 -22.42 -1.77
N ARG A 97 14.72 -21.47 -1.05
CA ARG A 97 15.31 -20.89 0.16
C ARG A 97 15.38 -21.95 1.27
N PRO A 98 16.55 -22.19 1.89
CA PRO A 98 16.65 -23.11 3.01
C PRO A 98 15.79 -22.59 4.18
N ALA A 99 15.26 -23.50 4.98
CA ALA A 99 14.49 -23.19 6.19
C ALA A 99 15.39 -22.48 7.23
N LYS A 100 15.62 -21.18 7.03
CA LYS A 100 16.33 -20.31 7.95
C LYS A 100 15.29 -19.62 8.84
N PRO A 101 15.59 -19.35 10.13
CA PRO A 101 14.73 -18.51 10.95
C PRO A 101 14.42 -17.21 10.21
N TYR A 102 13.13 -16.99 9.98
CA TYR A 102 12.61 -15.81 9.30
C TYR A 102 12.88 -14.59 10.18
N THR A 103 13.73 -13.67 9.70
CA THR A 103 13.84 -12.35 10.29
C THR A 103 12.76 -11.47 9.68
N PRO A 104 11.77 -10.98 10.46
CA PRO A 104 10.75 -10.09 9.93
C PRO A 104 11.40 -8.80 9.45
N GLN A 105 11.35 -8.58 8.15
CA GLN A 105 11.81 -7.35 7.52
C GLN A 105 10.59 -6.62 6.98
N ALA A 106 10.32 -5.45 7.55
CA ALA A 106 9.29 -4.57 7.05
C ALA A 106 9.81 -3.84 5.81
N THR A 107 8.96 -3.69 4.80
CA THR A 107 9.31 -2.95 3.59
C THR A 107 8.16 -2.02 3.21
N VAL A 108 8.50 -0.83 2.71
CA VAL A 108 7.54 0.18 2.30
C VAL A 108 7.49 0.26 0.78
N ILE A 109 6.28 0.11 0.21
CA ILE A 109 6.02 0.31 -1.21
C ILE A 109 5.53 1.75 -1.37
N ASN A 110 6.44 2.66 -1.74
CA ASN A 110 6.12 4.09 -1.82
C ASN A 110 5.04 4.39 -2.86
N GLU A 111 5.02 3.65 -3.96
CA GLU A 111 4.06 3.84 -5.06
C GLU A 111 2.65 3.43 -4.68
N ALA A 112 2.48 2.63 -3.62
CA ALA A 112 1.17 2.23 -3.13
C ALA A 112 0.48 3.33 -2.30
N CYS A 113 1.24 4.31 -1.82
CA CYS A 113 0.71 5.38 -0.98
C CYS A 113 0.44 6.63 -1.83
N HIS A 114 -0.82 6.81 -2.25
CA HIS A 114 -1.31 8.10 -2.72
C HIS A 114 -1.43 9.04 -1.51
N ARG A 115 -0.29 9.60 -1.10
CA ARG A 115 -0.10 10.45 0.07
C ARG A 115 -1.38 11.19 0.44
N CYS A 116 -2.03 10.82 1.55
CA CYS A 116 -3.11 11.61 2.10
C CYS A 116 -2.60 13.05 2.21
N ALA A 117 -3.36 14.02 1.68
CA ALA A 117 -2.97 15.42 1.76
C ALA A 117 -2.76 15.78 3.25
N VAL A 118 -1.49 15.90 3.65
CA VAL A 118 -1.09 16.07 5.06
C VAL A 118 -1.56 17.43 5.59
N LEU A 119 -1.76 18.39 4.70
CA LEU A 119 -2.26 19.73 4.98
C LEU A 119 -3.53 19.97 4.17
N LYS A 120 -4.68 19.69 4.77
CA LYS A 120 -5.95 20.17 4.25
C LYS A 120 -6.25 21.51 4.90
N CYS A 121 -5.92 22.60 4.22
CA CYS A 121 -6.41 23.92 4.58
C CYS A 121 -7.84 24.04 4.04
N TYR A 122 -8.81 24.14 4.94
CA TYR A 122 -10.20 24.38 4.58
C TYR A 122 -10.52 25.85 4.85
N VAL A 123 -11.19 26.50 3.90
CA VAL A 123 -11.79 27.82 4.14
C VAL A 123 -13.04 27.57 5.00
N THR A 124 -13.04 28.11 6.21
CA THR A 124 -14.13 27.98 7.18
C THR A 124 -14.75 29.35 7.42
N ASP A 125 -16.08 29.36 7.54
CA ASP A 125 -16.90 30.51 7.92
C ASP A 125 -17.09 30.64 9.45
N ALA A 126 -16.44 29.78 10.24
CA ALA A 126 -16.54 29.75 11.71
C ALA A 126 -15.78 30.89 12.41
N CYS A 127 -15.55 32.02 11.72
CA CYS A 127 -14.87 33.16 12.29
C CYS A 127 -15.84 33.97 13.16
N GLU A 128 -15.78 33.74 14.47
CA GLU A 128 -16.60 34.47 15.47
C GLU A 128 -15.99 35.82 15.90
N GLY A 129 -14.89 36.25 15.29
CA GLY A 129 -14.24 37.52 15.65
C GLY A 129 -13.65 37.55 17.07
N CYS A 130 -13.18 36.40 17.58
CA CYS A 130 -12.67 36.24 18.94
C CYS A 130 -11.70 37.36 19.39
N PHE A 131 -11.93 37.93 20.58
CA PHE A 131 -11.08 38.99 21.16
C PHE A 131 -9.61 38.57 21.31
N ALA A 132 -9.36 37.32 21.70
CA ALA A 132 -8.01 36.78 21.90
C ALA A 132 -7.20 36.65 20.59
N ARG A 133 -7.87 36.64 19.43
CA ARG A 133 -7.26 36.58 18.09
C ARG A 133 -6.10 35.57 17.91
N PRO A 134 -6.19 34.34 18.44
CA PRO A 134 -5.08 33.39 18.37
C PRO A 134 -4.74 33.00 16.92
N CYS A 135 -5.73 32.99 16.03
CA CYS A 135 -5.52 32.69 14.60
C CYS A 135 -4.59 33.71 13.93
N GLN A 136 -4.71 35.01 14.26
CA GLN A 136 -3.87 36.06 13.68
C GLN A 136 -2.49 36.11 14.34
N THR A 137 -2.41 36.01 15.68
CA THR A 137 -1.13 36.12 16.41
C THR A 137 -0.22 34.93 16.16
N ASN A 138 -0.78 33.72 16.06
CA ASN A 138 0.01 32.50 15.92
C ASN A 138 0.28 32.12 14.46
N CYS A 139 -0.23 32.88 13.48
CA CYS A 139 0.00 32.56 12.07
C CYS A 139 1.47 32.80 11.69
N PRO A 140 2.28 31.75 11.43
CA PRO A 140 3.69 31.93 11.12
C PRO A 140 3.89 32.64 9.77
N LYS A 141 2.91 32.50 8.87
CA LYS A 141 2.91 33.14 7.54
C LYS A 141 2.29 34.53 7.52
N LYS A 142 1.74 35.00 8.65
CA LYS A 142 1.01 36.29 8.75
C LYS A 142 -0.04 36.49 7.65
N ALA A 143 -0.71 35.41 7.25
CA ALA A 143 -1.60 35.38 6.10
C ALA A 143 -3.04 35.83 6.40
N ILE A 144 -3.33 36.25 7.64
CA ILE A 144 -4.70 36.58 8.09
C ILE A 144 -4.80 38.08 8.32
N SER A 145 -5.72 38.71 7.62
CA SER A 145 -6.13 40.11 7.80
C SER A 145 -7.64 40.21 7.98
N ARG A 146 -8.11 41.27 8.62
CA ARG A 146 -9.53 41.57 8.75
C ARG A 146 -9.86 42.85 7.98
N VAL A 147 -11.01 42.83 7.32
CA VAL A 147 -11.69 44.01 6.80
C VAL A 147 -12.78 44.35 7.82
N ASN A 148 -12.81 45.59 8.29
CA ASN A 148 -13.90 46.11 9.10
C ASN A 148 -15.01 46.64 8.19
#